data_AF-A0A645HFV4-F1
#
_entry.id   AF-A0A645HFV4-F1
#
_cell.length_a   1.000
_cell.length_b   1.000
_cell.length_c   1.000
_cell.angle_alpha   90.00
_cell.angle_beta   90.00
_cell.angle_gamma   90.00
#
_symmetry.space_group_name_H-M   'P 1'
#
loop_
_entity.id
_entity.type
_entity.pdbx_description
1 polymer ?
#
loop_
_entity_poly.entity_id
_entity_poly.type
_entity_poly.pdbx_seq_one_letter_code
_entity_poly.pdbx_strand_id
1 'polypeptide(L)'
;MSGQEKLIEDLDQVLKLLYEIMGCDVLNKPLVNEQILGLTHAEIREHSHNPMKFYKIKQMVLPNYSMGKIYAMLNQLRAAIREVEVCAAATFHNGKKYERMDIIETFNRLSSVLHIMICRYLAEEYSKH
;
A
#
# COMPACT_ATOMS: atom_id res chain seq x y z
N MET A 1 -9.55 -12.00 -22.26
CA MET A 1 -8.58 -11.80 -21.15
C MET A 1 -9.11 -10.61 -20.36
N SER A 2 -9.26 -10.75 -19.04
CA SER A 2 -10.08 -9.84 -18.23
C SER A 2 -9.45 -8.45 -18.13
N GLY A 3 -10.23 -7.38 -18.31
CA GLY A 3 -9.79 -5.98 -18.19
C GLY A 3 -9.44 -5.56 -16.76
N GLN A 4 -8.58 -6.32 -16.07
CA GLN A 4 -8.06 -6.09 -14.71
C GLN A 4 -6.63 -6.62 -14.54
N GLU A 5 -5.90 -6.92 -15.63
CA GLU A 5 -4.53 -7.46 -15.58
C GLU A 5 -3.61 -6.56 -14.74
N LYS A 6 -3.68 -5.24 -14.95
CA LYS A 6 -2.90 -4.26 -14.17
C LYS A 6 -3.21 -4.29 -12.67
N LEU A 7 -4.46 -4.54 -12.27
CA LEU A 7 -4.83 -4.67 -10.85
C LEU A 7 -4.19 -5.93 -10.25
N ILE A 8 -4.20 -7.04 -11.00
CA ILE A 8 -3.60 -8.30 -10.58
C ILE A 8 -2.08 -8.13 -10.43
N GLU A 9 -1.43 -7.47 -11.39
CA GLU A 9 0.01 -7.17 -11.31
C GLU A 9 0.37 -6.29 -10.11
N ASP A 10 -0.41 -5.24 -9.84
CA ASP A 10 -0.18 -4.38 -8.68
C ASP A 10 -0.38 -5.15 -7.37
N LEU A 11 -1.39 -6.04 -7.29
CA LEU A 11 -1.60 -6.93 -6.14
C LEU A 11 -0.47 -7.95 -5.96
N ASP A 12 0.08 -8.50 -7.04
CA ASP A 12 1.21 -9.41 -7.00
C ASP A 12 2.48 -8.71 -6.49
N GLN A 13 2.70 -7.45 -6.85
CA GLN A 13 3.79 -6.65 -6.28
C GLN A 13 3.62 -6.42 -4.78
N VAL A 14 2.39 -6.13 -4.32
CA VAL A 14 2.09 -6.02 -2.88
C VAL A 14 2.37 -7.34 -2.17
N LEU A 15 1.96 -8.47 -2.74
CA LEU A 15 2.19 -9.80 -2.17
C LEU A 15 3.69 -10.14 -2.07
N LYS A 16 4.46 -9.88 -3.12
CA LYS A 16 5.92 -10.08 -3.15
C LYS A 16 6.62 -9.26 -2.06
N LEU A 17 6.21 -8.01 -1.87
CA LEU A 17 6.76 -7.17 -0.81
C LEU A 17 6.42 -7.71 0.59
N LEU A 18 5.20 -8.22 0.81
CA LEU A 18 4.85 -8.87 2.07
C LEU A 18 5.73 -10.10 2.35
N TYR A 19 6.01 -10.93 1.33
CA TYR A 19 6.96 -12.04 1.47
C TYR A 19 8.37 -11.58 1.78
N GLU A 20 8.82 -10.49 1.15
CA GLU A 20 10.13 -9.89 1.43
C GLU A 20 10.24 -9.37 2.85
N ILE A 21 9.23 -8.64 3.33
CA ILE A 21 9.14 -8.16 4.73
C ILE A 21 9.26 -9.35 5.69
N MET A 22 8.46 -10.40 5.48
CA MET A 22 8.50 -11.61 6.31
C MET A 22 9.87 -12.28 6.28
N GLY A 23 10.47 -12.41 5.09
CA GLY A 23 11.81 -12.99 4.93
C GLY A 23 12.89 -12.18 5.66
N CYS A 24 12.86 -10.86 5.53
CA CYS A 24 13.80 -9.96 6.20
C CYS A 24 13.59 -9.92 7.72
N ASP A 25 12.37 -10.09 8.20
CA ASP A 25 12.08 -10.25 9.63
C ASP A 25 12.68 -11.56 10.17
N VAL A 26 12.28 -12.68 9.59
CA VAL A 26 12.71 -14.03 10.04
C VAL A 26 14.22 -14.22 9.95
N LEU A 27 14.85 -13.74 8.87
CA LEU A 27 16.29 -13.89 8.64
C LEU A 27 17.12 -12.78 9.30
N ASN A 28 16.48 -11.81 9.97
CA ASN A 28 17.11 -10.63 10.56
C ASN A 28 18.04 -9.90 9.57
N LYS A 29 17.53 -9.63 8.37
CA LYS A 29 18.24 -8.90 7.31
C LYS A 29 17.59 -7.53 7.12
N PRO A 30 18.37 -6.50 6.75
CA PRO A 30 17.81 -5.21 6.37
C PRO A 30 16.84 -5.38 5.20
N LEU A 31 15.66 -4.77 5.31
CA LEU A 31 14.74 -4.62 4.20
C LEU A 31 15.17 -3.40 3.37
N VAL A 32 15.51 -3.65 2.11
CA VAL A 32 15.92 -2.59 1.18
C VAL A 32 14.93 -2.60 0.02
N ASN A 33 13.96 -1.69 0.08
CA ASN A 33 13.00 -1.50 -0.98
C ASN A 33 13.03 -0.03 -1.42
N GLU A 34 13.43 0.20 -2.68
CA GLU A 34 13.53 1.55 -3.24
C GLU A 34 12.21 2.01 -3.87
N GLN A 35 11.43 1.07 -4.41
CA GLN A 35 10.23 1.34 -5.18
C GLN A 35 9.14 0.28 -4.99
N ILE A 36 7.90 0.75 -4.95
CA ILE A 36 6.69 -0.09 -4.92
C ILE A 36 5.76 0.41 -6.02
N LEU A 37 5.29 -0.49 -6.89
CA LEU A 37 4.51 -0.14 -8.10
C LEU A 37 5.24 0.81 -9.06
N GLY A 38 6.58 0.72 -9.11
CA GLY A 38 7.43 1.61 -9.90
C GLY A 38 7.51 3.04 -9.37
N LEU A 39 7.07 3.29 -8.13
CA LEU A 39 7.15 4.59 -7.47
C LEU A 39 8.11 4.52 -6.28
N THR A 40 8.98 5.51 -6.16
CA THR A 40 9.81 5.70 -4.97
C THR A 40 8.98 6.03 -3.75
N HIS A 41 9.55 5.90 -2.55
CA HIS A 41 8.87 6.25 -1.31
C HIS A 41 8.38 7.71 -1.26
N ALA A 42 9.13 8.63 -1.88
CA ALA A 42 8.75 10.04 -2.00
C ALA A 42 7.56 10.22 -2.94
N GLU A 43 7.58 9.57 -4.10
CA GLU A 43 6.48 9.63 -5.07
C GLU A 43 5.22 8.96 -4.50
N ILE A 44 5.33 7.83 -3.81
CA ILE A 44 4.20 7.18 -3.12
C ILE A 44 3.53 8.17 -2.18
N ARG A 45 4.33 8.91 -1.39
CA ARG A 45 3.80 9.93 -0.48
C ARG A 45 3.12 11.06 -1.25
N GLU A 46 3.74 11.57 -2.31
CA GLU A 46 3.18 12.67 -3.10
C GLU A 46 1.84 12.26 -3.76
N HIS A 47 1.81 11.09 -4.37
CA HIS A 47 0.62 10.53 -5.02
C HIS A 47 -0.51 10.28 -4.02
N SER A 48 -0.19 9.69 -2.85
CA SER A 48 -1.21 9.39 -1.84
C SER A 48 -1.79 10.65 -1.18
N HIS A 49 -1.02 11.76 -1.10
CA HIS A 49 -1.46 13.01 -0.50
C HIS A 49 -2.10 13.99 -1.49
N ASN A 50 -1.99 13.76 -2.80
CA ASN A 50 -2.54 14.64 -3.82
C ASN A 50 -3.37 13.89 -4.87
N PRO A 51 -4.37 13.07 -4.48
CA PRO A 51 -5.07 12.22 -5.43
C PRO A 51 -5.86 12.99 -6.50
N MET A 52 -6.25 14.23 -6.23
CA MET A 52 -6.85 15.11 -7.24
C MET A 52 -5.87 15.47 -8.36
N LYS A 53 -4.60 15.74 -8.01
CA LYS A 53 -3.54 16.08 -8.98
C LYS A 53 -3.24 14.90 -9.90
N PHE A 54 -3.15 13.69 -9.34
CA PHE A 54 -2.65 12.52 -10.06
C PHE A 54 -3.75 11.67 -10.70
N TYR A 55 -4.92 11.56 -10.07
CA TYR A 55 -5.99 10.65 -10.48
C TYR A 55 -7.30 11.37 -10.83
N LYS A 56 -7.35 12.71 -10.69
CA LYS A 56 -8.55 13.54 -10.91
C LYS A 56 -9.75 13.12 -10.03
N ILE A 57 -9.47 12.51 -8.88
CA ILE A 57 -10.50 12.13 -7.90
C ILE A 57 -10.45 13.08 -6.70
N LYS A 58 -11.61 13.37 -6.11
CA LYS A 58 -11.66 14.12 -4.86
C LYS A 58 -11.05 13.28 -3.74
N GLN A 59 -10.11 13.87 -3.01
CA GLN A 59 -9.36 13.24 -1.91
C GLN A 59 -10.24 12.72 -0.74
N MET A 60 -11.51 13.09 -0.72
CA MET A 60 -12.41 12.86 0.41
C MET A 60 -13.71 12.21 -0.06
N VAL A 61 -13.62 11.01 -0.66
CA VAL A 61 -14.78 10.12 -0.76
C VAL A 61 -14.64 9.06 0.31
N LEU A 62 -15.49 9.14 1.34
CA LEU A 62 -15.57 8.09 2.35
C LEU A 62 -15.98 6.79 1.67
N PRO A 63 -15.39 5.64 2.06
CA PRO A 63 -15.89 4.33 1.66
C PRO A 63 -17.41 4.26 1.80
N ASN A 64 -18.10 3.92 0.72
CA ASN A 64 -19.54 3.65 0.78
C ASN A 64 -19.84 2.30 0.10
N TYR A 65 -20.95 1.67 0.49
CA TYR A 65 -21.31 0.33 0.04
C TYR A 65 -21.62 0.25 -1.47
N SER A 66 -21.84 1.39 -2.14
CA SER A 66 -22.14 1.46 -3.57
C SER A 66 -20.89 1.46 -4.46
N MET A 67 -19.69 1.60 -3.89
CA MET A 67 -18.41 1.62 -4.64
C MET A 67 -17.96 0.26 -5.18
N GLY A 68 -18.68 -0.81 -4.84
CA GLY A 68 -18.46 -2.14 -5.36
C GLY A 68 -17.41 -2.96 -4.59
N LYS A 69 -17.37 -4.25 -4.92
CA LYS A 69 -16.60 -5.27 -4.19
C LYS A 69 -15.09 -5.01 -4.21
N ILE A 70 -14.53 -4.61 -5.35
CA ILE A 70 -13.09 -4.41 -5.51
C ILE A 70 -12.60 -3.28 -4.61
N TYR A 71 -13.30 -2.13 -4.62
CA TYR A 71 -13.00 -1.03 -3.71
C TYR A 71 -13.04 -1.48 -2.24
N ALA A 72 -14.09 -2.19 -1.85
CA ALA A 72 -14.25 -2.66 -0.47
C ALA A 72 -13.09 -3.58 -0.05
N MET A 73 -12.67 -4.51 -0.92
CA MET A 73 -11.55 -5.41 -0.67
C MET A 73 -10.21 -4.65 -0.60
N LEU A 74 -9.94 -3.69 -1.49
CA LEU A 74 -8.73 -2.87 -1.42
C LEU A 74 -8.69 -2.05 -0.12
N ASN A 75 -9.82 -1.48 0.30
CA ASN A 75 -9.89 -0.74 1.55
C ASN A 75 -9.74 -1.66 2.78
N GLN A 76 -10.25 -2.89 2.73
CA GLN A 76 -10.04 -3.90 3.77
C GLN A 76 -8.55 -4.27 3.88
N LEU A 77 -7.87 -4.52 2.76
CA LEU A 77 -6.43 -4.76 2.75
C LEU A 77 -5.65 -3.57 3.32
N ARG A 78 -6.04 -2.34 2.94
CA ARG A 78 -5.42 -1.12 3.46
C ARG A 78 -5.58 -0.98 4.98
N ALA A 79 -6.77 -1.30 5.50
CA ALA A 79 -7.04 -1.29 6.93
C ALA A 79 -6.19 -2.34 7.66
N ALA A 80 -6.16 -3.58 7.16
CA ALA A 80 -5.35 -4.65 7.73
C ALA A 80 -3.85 -4.31 7.76
N ILE A 81 -3.30 -3.71 6.70
CA ILE A 81 -1.90 -3.27 6.68
C ILE A 81 -1.66 -2.14 7.70
N ARG A 82 -2.62 -1.24 7.89
CA ARG A 82 -2.50 -0.18 8.91
C ARG A 82 -2.51 -0.75 10.33
N GLU A 83 -3.31 -1.78 10.59
CA GLU A 83 -3.28 -2.50 11.86
C GLU A 83 -1.91 -3.16 12.09
N VAL A 84 -1.39 -3.86 11.09
CA VAL A 84 -0.06 -4.49 11.15
C VAL A 84 1.04 -3.45 11.35
N GLU A 85 0.97 -2.29 10.70
CA GLU A 85 1.92 -1.18 10.90
C GLU A 85 1.96 -0.72 12.37
N VAL A 86 0.78 -0.53 12.98
CA VAL A 86 0.68 -0.13 14.40
C VAL A 86 1.24 -1.22 15.30
N CYS A 87 0.93 -2.49 15.03
CA CYS A 87 1.48 -3.62 15.76
C CYS A 87 3.00 -3.73 15.61
N ALA A 88 3.54 -3.52 14.40
CA ALA A 88 4.97 -3.54 14.13
C ALA A 88 5.69 -2.40 14.86
N ALA A 89 5.13 -1.18 14.84
CA ALA A 89 5.67 -0.06 15.60
C ALA A 89 5.72 -0.37 17.11
N ALA A 90 4.65 -0.96 17.67
CA ALA A 90 4.64 -1.37 19.07
C ALA A 90 5.66 -2.48 19.38
N THR A 91 5.76 -3.48 18.50
CA THR A 91 6.62 -4.67 18.69
C THR A 91 8.10 -4.33 18.59
N PHE A 92 8.48 -3.51 17.61
CA PHE A 92 9.88 -3.16 17.37
C PHE A 92 10.38 -1.99 18.20
N HIS A 93 9.55 -1.43 19.10
CA HIS A 93 9.96 -0.39 20.01
C HIS A 93 10.45 -0.98 21.34
N ASN A 94 11.75 -0.84 21.62
CA ASN A 94 12.36 -1.39 22.86
C ASN A 94 12.30 -0.43 24.06
N GLY A 95 11.50 0.64 23.98
CA GLY A 95 11.38 1.68 25.01
C GLY A 95 12.29 2.89 24.78
N LYS A 96 13.33 2.78 23.94
CA LYS A 96 14.24 3.90 23.60
C LYS A 96 14.30 4.21 22.11
N LYS A 97 14.23 3.17 21.27
CA LYS A 97 14.32 3.28 19.81
C LYS A 97 13.49 2.19 19.14
N TYR A 98 13.26 2.39 17.84
CA TYR A 98 12.70 1.38 16.96
C TYR A 98 13.83 0.56 16.33
N GLU A 99 13.76 -0.76 16.43
CA GLU A 99 14.82 -1.68 15.97
C GLU A 99 14.69 -2.05 14.49
N ARG A 100 13.46 -2.12 13.96
CA ARG A 100 13.14 -2.43 12.57
C ARG A 100 12.40 -1.28 11.88
N MET A 101 13.03 -0.10 11.89
CA MET A 101 12.46 1.09 11.24
C MET A 101 12.23 0.87 9.75
N ASP A 102 13.10 0.11 9.09
CA ASP A 102 12.98 -0.34 7.71
C ASP A 102 11.65 -1.05 7.42
N ILE A 103 11.22 -1.95 8.31
CA ILE A 103 9.93 -2.65 8.19
C ILE A 103 8.76 -1.72 8.49
N ILE A 104 8.85 -0.93 9.56
CA ILE A 104 7.77 0.00 9.96
C ILE A 104 7.49 1.01 8.84
N GLU A 105 8.54 1.61 8.27
CA GLU A 105 8.42 2.56 7.17
C GLU A 105 7.87 1.90 5.91
N THR A 106 8.26 0.65 5.62
CA THR A 106 7.71 -0.10 4.50
C THR A 106 6.21 -0.35 4.68
N PHE A 107 5.75 -0.77 5.86
CA PHE A 107 4.30 -0.91 6.10
C PHE A 107 3.55 0.42 5.98
N ASN A 108 4.14 1.51 6.47
CA ASN A 108 3.59 2.85 6.29
C ASN A 108 3.41 3.19 4.80
N ARG A 109 4.43 2.92 3.97
CA ARG A 109 4.37 3.12 2.52
C ARG A 109 3.40 2.17 1.83
N LEU A 110 3.31 0.92 2.28
CA LEU A 110 2.42 -0.07 1.69
C LEU A 110 0.94 0.28 1.92
N SER A 111 0.61 0.88 3.07
CA SER A 111 -0.74 1.43 3.29
C SER A 111 -1.06 2.59 2.33
N SER A 112 -0.08 3.45 2.01
CA SER A 112 -0.19 4.49 0.98
C SER A 112 -0.33 3.90 -0.43
N VAL A 113 0.37 2.81 -0.73
CA VAL A 113 0.27 2.08 -2.01
C VAL A 113 -1.14 1.54 -2.22
N LEU A 114 -1.74 0.91 -1.22
CA LEU A 114 -3.13 0.46 -1.33
C LEU A 114 -4.11 1.63 -1.46
N HIS A 115 -3.83 2.78 -0.85
CA HIS A 115 -4.59 3.99 -1.11
C HIS A 115 -4.46 4.44 -2.58
N ILE A 116 -3.26 4.43 -3.15
CA ILE A 116 -3.03 4.70 -4.57
C ILE A 116 -3.82 3.73 -5.45
N MET A 117 -3.82 2.43 -5.15
CA MET A 117 -4.61 1.46 -5.91
C MET A 117 -6.12 1.76 -5.83
N ILE A 118 -6.62 2.16 -4.66
CA ILE A 118 -8.00 2.65 -4.54
C ILE A 118 -8.24 3.87 -5.44
N CYS A 119 -7.29 4.81 -5.49
CA CYS A 119 -7.39 5.98 -6.35
C CYS A 119 -7.41 5.62 -7.84
N ARG A 120 -6.52 4.73 -8.28
CA ARG A 120 -6.46 4.21 -9.66
C ARG A 120 -7.75 3.50 -10.04
N TYR A 121 -8.33 2.72 -9.12
CA TYR A 121 -9.63 2.08 -9.32
C TYR A 121 -10.75 3.11 -9.54
N LEU A 122 -10.83 4.14 -8.70
CA LEU A 122 -11.83 5.20 -8.83
C LEU A 122 -11.64 6.06 -10.11
N ALA A 123 -10.41 6.16 -10.61
CA ALA A 123 -10.07 6.82 -11.88
C ALA A 123 -10.24 5.90 -13.11
N GLU A 124 -10.80 4.69 -12.90
CA GLU A 124 -11.03 3.66 -13.90
C GLU A 124 -9.75 3.22 -14.65
N GLU A 125 -8.58 3.40 -14.03
CA GLU A 125 -7.30 3.04 -14.66
C GLU A 125 -7.14 1.53 -14.82
N TYR A 126 -7.74 0.74 -13.93
CA TYR A 126 -7.71 -0.72 -14.03
C TYR A 126 -8.67 -1.29 -15.06
N SER A 127 -9.60 -0.49 -15.57
CA SER A 127 -10.59 -0.91 -16.57
C SER A 127 -10.18 -0.54 -18.00
N LYS A 128 -9.09 0.22 -18.17
CA LYS A 128 -8.58 0.68 -19.48
C LYS A 128 -7.78 -0.44 -20.15
N HIS A 129 -7.98 -0.60 -21.46
CA HIS A 129 -7.27 -1.55 -22.32
C HIS A 129 -5.96 -0.96 -22.81
#